data_AF-A0A9P6DVF3-F1
#
_entry.id   AF-A0A9P6DVF3-F1
#
_cell.length_a   1.000
_cell.length_b   1.000
_cell.length_c   1.000
_cell.angle_alpha   90.00
_cell.angle_beta   90.00
_cell.angle_gamma   90.00
#
_symmetry.space_group_name_H-M   'P 1'
#
loop_
_entity.id
_entity.type
_entity.pdbx_description
1 polymer ?
#
loop_
_entity_poly.entity_id
_entity_poly.type
_entity_poly.pdbx_seq_one_letter_code
_entity_poly.pdbx_strand_id
1 'polypeptide(L)'
;MCRCTTASAPVQLVKQGLFPCSPVYPALAISLEMLEFAATLFIHLAPNEATWCDALTMFLSKRGHVFDAKDLFRRRFGTALHQYQVLIRVVNAEMDKQIGIAHQEVLS
;
A
#
# COMPACT_ATOMS: atom_id res chain seq x y z
N MET A 1 -7.12 -20.15 -12.95
CA MET A 1 -6.59 -19.79 -11.62
C MET A 1 -5.55 -20.83 -11.23
N CYS A 2 -4.29 -20.45 -10.97
CA CYS A 2 -3.28 -21.43 -10.50
C CYS A 2 -3.72 -21.97 -9.14
N ARG A 3 -3.84 -23.29 -9.02
CA ARG A 3 -3.96 -24.01 -7.74
C ARG A 3 -2.56 -24.26 -7.18
N CYS A 4 -1.84 -23.18 -6.97
CA CYS A 4 -0.55 -23.23 -6.30
C CYS A 4 -0.86 -23.36 -4.78
N THR A 5 -0.37 -24.39 -4.09
CA THR A 5 -0.49 -24.60 -2.62
C THR A 5 0.28 -23.56 -1.80
N THR A 6 0.90 -22.60 -2.47
CA THR A 6 1.69 -21.50 -1.93
C THR A 6 0.80 -20.25 -1.85
N ALA A 7 0.96 -19.45 -0.79
CA ALA A 7 0.17 -18.25 -0.52
C ALA A 7 -0.02 -17.37 -1.77
N SER A 8 -1.18 -16.69 -1.88
CA SER A 8 -1.51 -15.85 -3.04
C SER A 8 -0.45 -14.75 -3.27
N ALA A 9 -0.27 -14.33 -4.53
CA ALA A 9 0.75 -13.33 -4.90
C ALA A 9 0.72 -12.05 -4.02
N PRO A 10 -0.46 -11.47 -3.67
CA PRO A 10 -0.54 -10.37 -2.71
C PRO A 10 0.11 -10.67 -1.35
N VAL A 11 -0.15 -11.87 -0.80
CA VAL A 11 0.38 -12.28 0.50
C VAL A 11 1.88 -12.46 0.45
N GLN A 12 2.41 -13.02 -0.65
CA GLN A 12 3.85 -13.16 -0.84
C GLN A 12 4.55 -11.80 -0.95
N LEU A 13 3.96 -10.86 -1.70
CA LEU A 13 4.48 -9.50 -1.82
C LEU A 13 4.53 -8.80 -0.45
N VAL A 14 3.45 -8.87 0.32
CA VAL A 14 3.40 -8.22 1.65
C VAL A 14 4.44 -8.82 2.59
N LYS A 15 4.65 -10.14 2.56
CA LYS A 15 5.72 -10.81 3.31
C LYS A 15 7.13 -10.33 2.94
N GLN A 16 7.30 -9.80 1.73
CA GLN A 16 8.56 -9.22 1.26
C GLN A 16 8.63 -7.69 1.46
N GLY A 17 7.69 -7.09 2.18
CA GLY A 17 7.65 -5.64 2.38
C GLY A 17 7.08 -4.86 1.19
N LEU A 18 6.45 -5.54 0.24
CA LEU A 18 5.85 -4.93 -0.96
C LEU A 18 4.33 -5.01 -0.90
N PHE A 19 3.67 -3.90 -1.19
CA PHE A 19 2.22 -3.82 -1.23
C PHE A 19 1.71 -3.79 -2.67
N PRO A 20 0.79 -4.69 -3.04
CA PRO A 20 0.25 -4.77 -4.39
C PRO A 20 -0.71 -3.61 -4.69
N CYS A 21 -0.73 -3.14 -5.94
CA CYS A 21 -1.73 -2.16 -6.40
C CYS A 21 -3.13 -2.77 -6.61
N SER A 22 -3.27 -4.11 -6.59
CA SER A 22 -4.54 -4.82 -6.73
C SER A 22 -4.46 -6.19 -6.03
N PRO A 23 -5.50 -6.60 -5.30
CA PRO A 23 -5.54 -7.89 -4.61
C PRO A 23 -5.78 -9.07 -5.56
N VAL A 24 -6.31 -8.85 -6.77
CA VAL A 24 -6.67 -9.92 -7.72
C VAL A 24 -5.63 -10.07 -8.83
N TYR A 25 -5.12 -8.95 -9.34
CA TYR A 25 -4.13 -8.95 -10.42
C TYR A 25 -3.10 -7.83 -10.20
N PRO A 26 -2.07 -8.08 -9.38
CA PRO A 26 -1.07 -7.06 -9.04
C PRO A 26 -0.16 -6.79 -10.25
N ALA A 27 -0.37 -5.66 -10.92
CA ALA A 27 0.47 -5.21 -12.04
C ALA A 27 1.64 -4.29 -11.59
N LEU A 28 1.61 -3.86 -10.33
CA LEU A 28 2.65 -3.05 -9.68
C LEU A 28 2.62 -3.39 -8.18
N ALA A 29 3.79 -3.45 -7.57
CA ALA A 29 3.94 -3.50 -6.13
C ALA A 29 4.84 -2.36 -5.67
N ILE A 30 4.51 -1.76 -4.53
CA ILE A 30 5.19 -0.58 -3.98
C ILE A 30 5.66 -0.93 -2.58
N SER A 31 6.86 -0.49 -2.18
CA SER A 31 7.35 -0.71 -0.81
C SER A 31 6.38 -0.19 0.24
N LEU A 32 6.18 -0.95 1.32
CA LEU A 32 5.40 -0.52 2.48
C LEU A 32 5.96 0.76 3.09
N GLU A 33 7.29 0.87 3.24
CA GLU A 33 7.95 2.07 3.77
C GLU A 33 7.65 3.31 2.91
N MET A 34 7.59 3.11 1.60
CA MET A 34 7.27 4.20 0.66
C MET A 34 5.81 4.64 0.78
N LEU A 35 4.88 3.70 0.98
CA LEU A 35 3.47 4.01 1.19
C LEU A 35 3.23 4.69 2.52
N GLU A 36 3.93 4.27 3.58
CA GLU A 36 3.90 4.91 4.89
C GLU A 36 4.46 6.34 4.81
N PHE A 37 5.59 6.53 4.13
CA PHE A 37 6.16 7.84 3.87
C PHE A 37 5.18 8.74 3.11
N ALA A 38 4.58 8.23 2.03
CA ALA A 38 3.64 9.00 1.22
C ALA A 38 2.34 9.33 2.00
N ALA A 39 1.80 8.39 2.77
CA ALA A 39 0.65 8.62 3.62
C ALA A 39 0.92 9.71 4.66
N THR A 40 2.10 9.66 5.30
CA THR A 40 2.55 10.68 6.25
C THR A 40 2.74 12.04 5.56
N LEU A 41 3.42 12.05 4.41
CA LEU A 41 3.64 13.27 3.63
C LEU A 41 2.33 13.97 3.27
N PHE A 42 1.32 13.22 2.84
CA PHE A 42 0.03 13.78 2.42
C PHE A 42 -0.85 14.26 3.59
N ILE A 43 -0.54 13.89 4.84
CA ILE A 43 -1.15 14.51 6.03
C ILE A 43 -0.57 15.92 6.25
N HIS A 44 0.73 16.09 6.01
CA HIS A 44 1.46 17.32 6.31
C HIS A 44 1.56 18.30 5.14
N LEU A 45 1.22 17.86 3.93
CA LEU A 45 1.31 18.65 2.72
C LEU A 45 -0.01 18.55 1.96
N ALA A 46 -0.49 19.68 1.41
CA ALA A 46 -1.70 19.71 0.58
C ALA A 46 -1.68 18.59 -0.46
N PRO A 47 -2.83 17.97 -0.81
CA PRO A 47 -2.87 16.74 -1.58
C PRO A 47 -2.20 16.92 -2.94
N ASN A 48 -0.94 16.52 -3.00
CA ASN A 48 -0.08 16.69 -4.15
C ASN A 48 0.23 15.34 -4.80
N GLU A 49 -0.63 14.33 -4.60
CA GLU A 49 -0.43 12.98 -5.12
C GLU A 49 -0.07 12.98 -6.61
N ALA A 50 -0.71 13.84 -7.41
CA ALA A 50 -0.37 14.01 -8.82
C ALA A 50 1.06 14.56 -9.03
N THR A 51 1.44 15.61 -8.32
CA THR A 51 2.79 16.21 -8.40
C THR A 51 3.86 15.26 -7.87
N TRP A 52 3.56 14.52 -6.80
CA TRP A 52 4.39 13.46 -6.26
C TRP A 52 4.60 12.33 -7.29
N CYS A 53 3.51 11.84 -7.88
CA CYS A 53 3.58 10.82 -8.91
C CYS A 53 4.34 11.31 -10.15
N ASP A 54 4.17 12.57 -10.55
CA ASP A 54 4.91 13.17 -11.65
C ASP A 54 6.41 13.26 -11.35
N ALA A 55 6.78 13.75 -10.16
CA ALA A 55 8.17 13.81 -9.72
C ALA A 55 8.82 12.42 -9.67
N LEU A 56 8.11 11.43 -9.14
CA LEU A 56 8.57 10.07 -9.04
C LEU A 56 8.67 9.39 -10.41
N THR A 57 7.71 9.63 -11.30
CA THR A 57 7.77 9.14 -12.69
C THR A 57 8.97 9.73 -13.41
N MET A 58 9.22 11.05 -13.28
CA MET A 58 10.42 11.68 -13.85
C MET A 58 11.72 11.09 -13.27
N PHE A 59 11.75 10.86 -11.96
CA PHE A 59 12.90 10.25 -11.28
C PHE A 59 13.18 8.83 -11.79
N LEU A 60 12.15 8.01 -11.95
CA LEU A 60 12.26 6.64 -12.46
C LEU A 60 12.61 6.60 -13.95
N SER A 61 12.04 7.49 -14.76
CA SER A 61 12.37 7.63 -16.18
C SER A 61 13.85 7.93 -16.40
N LYS A 62 14.45 8.79 -15.56
CA LYS A 62 15.90 9.08 -15.60
C LYS A 62 16.78 7.85 -15.31
N ARG A 63 16.21 6.79 -14.72
CA ARG A 63 16.90 5.53 -14.40
C ARG A 63 16.54 4.40 -15.37
N GLY A 64 15.84 4.71 -16.47
CA GLY A 64 15.45 3.74 -17.50
C GLY A 64 14.13 3.03 -17.23
N HIS A 65 13.39 3.40 -16.18
CA HIS A 65 12.08 2.85 -15.90
C HIS A 65 11.00 3.75 -16.51
N VAL A 66 10.49 3.36 -17.68
CA VAL A 66 9.44 4.09 -18.39
C VAL A 66 8.07 3.48 -18.07
N PHE A 67 7.11 4.34 -17.74
CA PHE A 67 5.71 3.96 -17.63
C PHE A 67 4.98 4.43 -18.90
N ASP A 68 4.44 3.49 -19.69
CA ASP A 68 3.82 3.76 -21.00
C ASP A 68 2.70 4.82 -20.97
N ALA A 69 2.05 5.00 -19.82
CA ALA A 69 1.05 6.02 -19.62
C ALA A 69 1.30 6.74 -18.30
N LYS A 70 1.50 8.07 -18.39
CA LYS A 70 1.67 8.97 -17.23
C LYS A 70 0.57 8.77 -16.19
N ASP A 71 -0.65 8.51 -16.63
CA ASP A 71 -1.80 8.26 -15.75
C ASP A 71 -1.82 6.87 -15.11
N LEU A 72 -1.17 5.88 -15.70
CA LEU A 72 -1.24 4.50 -15.22
C LEU A 72 -0.47 4.33 -13.91
N PHE A 73 0.71 4.95 -13.80
CA PHE A 73 1.48 4.94 -12.56
C PHE A 73 0.70 5.66 -11.45
N ARG A 74 0.21 6.87 -11.72
CA ARG A 74 -0.60 7.65 -10.77
C ARG A 74 -1.80 6.86 -10.27
N ARG A 75 -2.58 6.25 -11.17
CA ARG A 75 -3.74 5.42 -10.80
C ARG A 75 -3.35 4.21 -9.94
N ARG A 76 -2.29 3.50 -10.32
CA ARG A 76 -1.83 2.30 -9.58
C ARG A 76 -1.28 2.67 -8.20
N PHE A 77 -0.53 3.76 -8.12
CA PHE A 77 -0.04 4.31 -6.86
C PHE A 77 -1.19 4.72 -5.94
N GLY A 78 -2.14 5.51 -6.44
CA GLY A 78 -3.31 5.92 -5.67
C GLY A 78 -4.17 4.75 -5.21
N THR A 79 -4.33 3.73 -6.05
CA THR A 79 -5.04 2.49 -5.67
C THR A 79 -4.28 1.76 -4.55
N ALA A 80 -2.97 1.59 -4.68
CA ALA A 80 -2.16 0.94 -3.64
C ALA A 80 -2.21 1.72 -2.32
N LEU A 81 -2.08 3.05 -2.38
CA LEU A 81 -2.13 3.92 -1.20
C LEU A 81 -3.49 3.85 -0.51
N HIS A 82 -4.58 3.90 -1.28
CA HIS A 82 -5.93 3.76 -0.74
C HIS A 82 -6.12 2.41 -0.06
N GLN A 83 -5.73 1.31 -0.72
CA GLN A 83 -5.83 -0.04 -0.17
C GLN A 83 -4.95 -0.21 1.08
N TYR A 84 -3.77 0.39 1.10
CA TYR A 84 -2.89 0.42 2.26
C TYR A 84 -3.57 1.14 3.44
N GLN A 85 -4.14 2.32 3.22
CA GLN A 85 -4.86 3.07 4.26
C GLN A 85 -6.07 2.31 4.80
N VAL A 86 -6.82 1.62 3.93
CA VAL A 86 -7.94 0.76 4.36
C VAL A 86 -7.43 -0.39 5.22
N LEU A 87 -6.35 -1.06 4.83
CA LEU A 87 -5.77 -2.16 5.59
C LEU A 87 -5.32 -1.69 6.99
N ILE A 88 -4.61 -0.57 7.08
CA ILE A 88 -4.17 -0.01 8.37
C ILE A 88 -5.37 0.29 9.29
N ARG A 89 -6.46 0.84 8.75
CA ARG A 89 -7.69 1.09 9.54
C ARG A 89 -8.29 -0.20 10.09
N VAL A 90 -8.36 -1.25 9.27
CA VAL A 90 -8.88 -2.56 9.69
C VAL A 90 -7.98 -3.20 10.76
N VAL A 91 -6.67 -3.15 10.57
CA VAL A 91 -5.69 -3.67 11.52
C VAL A 91 -5.78 -2.94 12.86
N ASN A 92 -5.85 -1.61 12.85
CA ASN A 92 -5.99 -0.82 14.07
C ASN A 92 -7.28 -1.15 14.82
N ALA A 93 -8.41 -1.25 14.11
CA ALA A 93 -9.68 -1.61 14.71
C ALA A 93 -9.67 -3.01 15.36
N GLU A 94 -8.99 -3.98 14.73
CA GLU A 94 -8.82 -5.31 15.33
C GLU A 94 -7.88 -5.27 16.54
N MET A 95 -6.80 -4.49 16.50
CA MET A 95 -5.92 -4.31 17.66
C MET A 95 -6.67 -3.70 18.85
N ASP A 96 -7.45 -2.65 18.64
CA ASP A 96 -8.25 -1.99 19.69
C ASP A 96 -9.24 -2.97 20.32
N LYS A 97 -9.84 -3.84 19.50
CA LYS A 97 -10.73 -4.90 19.96
C LYS A 97 -9.99 -5.93 20.84
N GLN A 98 -8.81 -6.39 20.41
CA GLN A 98 -8.00 -7.34 21.20
C GLN A 98 -7.54 -6.73 22.52
N ILE A 99 -7.16 -5.45 22.53
CA ILE A 99 -6.83 -4.71 23.74
C ILE A 99 -8.05 -4.65 24.68
N GLY A 100 -9.24 -4.35 24.15
CA GLY A 100 -10.48 -4.34 24.93
C GLY A 100 -10.80 -5.70 25.58
N ILE A 101 -10.61 -6.80 24.84
CA ILE A 101 -10.80 -8.17 25.37
C ILE A 101 -9.83 -8.44 26.51
N ALA A 102 -8.54 -8.17 26.31
CA ALA A 102 -7.51 -8.38 27.33
C ALA A 102 -7.77 -7.56 28.60
N HIS A 103 -8.23 -6.30 28.46
CA HIS A 103 -8.61 -5.48 29.62
C HIS A 103 -9.77 -6.08 30.41
N GLN A 104 -10.73 -6.71 29.75
CA GLN A 104 -11.90 -7.31 30.39
C GLN A 104 -11.56 -8.63 31.11
N GLU A 105 -10.62 -9.42 30.58
CA GLU A 105 -10.09 -10.63 31.22
C GLU A 105 -9.25 -10.34 32.47
N VAL A 106 -8.56 -9.20 32.53
CA VAL A 106 -7.76 -8.80 33.71
C VAL A 106 -8.65 -8.30 34.87
N LEU A 107 -9.85 -7.82 34.57
CA LEU A 107 -10.80 -7.29 35.56
C LEU A 107 -11.84 -8.32 36.04
N SER A 108 -11.85 -9.53 35.46
CA SER A 108 -12.69 -10.67 35.84
C SER A 108 -11.93 -11.68 36.71
#